data_AF-A0A358C1T2-F1
#
_entry.id   AF-A0A358C1T2-F1
#
_cell.length_a   1.000
_cell.length_b   1.000
_cell.length_c   1.000
_cell.angle_alpha   90.00
_cell.angle_beta   90.00
_cell.angle_gamma   90.00
#
_symmetry.space_group_name_H-M   'P 1'
#
loop_
_entity.id
_entity.type
_entity.pdbx_description
1 polymer ?
#
loop_
_entity_poly.entity_id
_entity_poly.type
_entity_poly.pdbx_seq_one_letter_code
_entity_poly.pdbx_strand_id
1 'polypeptide(L)'
;MVPINIFLFVFLFFMFLVLLFTFFNVYHMVRYGRACKSTIVITTVYLIVVLGMISLSIYLISLADWSTSISIIPASTNQIY
;
A
#
# COMPACT_ATOMS: atom_id res chain seq x y z
N MET A 1 16.09 12.17 15.63
CA MET A 1 15.42 10.86 15.44
C MET A 1 14.12 11.14 14.70
N VAL A 2 13.82 10.40 13.64
CA VAL A 2 12.56 10.58 12.90
C VAL A 2 11.63 9.43 13.28
N PRO A 3 10.40 9.70 13.73
CA PRO A 3 9.44 8.66 14.02
C PRO A 3 9.08 7.96 12.71
N ILE A 4 9.12 6.62 12.66
CA ILE A 4 8.87 5.90 11.39
C ILE A 4 7.46 6.15 10.85
N ASN A 5 6.54 6.65 11.70
CA ASN A 5 5.14 6.91 11.38
C ASN A 5 4.95 7.84 10.20
N ILE A 6 5.87 8.77 9.97
CA ILE A 6 5.83 9.65 8.80
C ILE A 6 5.94 8.83 7.51
N PHE A 7 6.82 7.83 7.46
CA PHE A 7 6.95 6.94 6.31
C PHE A 7 5.73 6.05 6.13
N LEU A 8 5.10 5.61 7.23
CA LEU A 8 3.83 4.88 7.17
C LEU A 8 2.73 5.73 6.54
N PHE A 9 2.57 7.00 6.94
CA PHE A 9 1.56 7.88 6.38
C PHE A 9 1.77 8.13 4.89
N VAL A 10 3.02 8.38 4.46
CA VAL A 10 3.36 8.55 3.03
C VAL A 10 3.04 7.29 2.23
N PHE A 11 3.38 6.12 2.77
CA PHE A 11 3.07 4.84 2.14
C PHE A 11 1.56 4.60 2.03
N LEU A 12 0.80 4.81 3.10
CA LEU A 12 -0.65 4.63 3.11
C LEU A 12 -1.35 5.60 2.12
N PHE A 13 -0.87 6.85 2.05
CA PHE A 13 -1.39 7.82 1.09
C PHE A 13 -1.13 7.39 -0.36
N PHE A 14 0.08 6.92 -0.66
CA PHE A 14 0.39 6.41 -2.00
C PHE A 14 -0.47 5.19 -2.35
N MET A 15 -0.62 4.24 -1.41
CA MET A 15 -1.48 3.08 -1.59
C MET A 15 -2.94 3.48 -1.84
N PHE A 16 -3.45 4.50 -1.14
CA PHE A 16 -4.78 5.04 -1.37
C PHE A 16 -4.97 5.58 -2.79
N LEU A 17 -3.99 6.31 -3.33
CA LEU A 17 -4.03 6.81 -4.72
C LEU A 17 -4.05 5.66 -5.74
N VAL A 18 -3.24 4.61 -5.53
CA VAL A 18 -3.24 3.40 -6.37
C VAL A 18 -4.60 2.71 -6.35
N LEU A 19 -5.22 2.64 -5.18
CA LEU A 19 -6.52 2.02 -4.97
C LEU A 19 -7.64 2.80 -5.68
N LEU A 20 -7.62 4.13 -5.60
CA LEU A 20 -8.51 5.02 -6.36
C LEU A 20 -8.36 4.84 -7.87
N PHE A 21 -7.11 4.81 -8.37
CA PHE A 21 -6.83 4.60 -9.78
C PHE A 21 -7.34 3.23 -10.26
N THR A 22 -7.14 2.20 -9.45
CA THR A 22 -7.61 0.83 -9.74
C THR A 22 -9.14 0.79 -9.83
N PHE A 23 -9.85 1.40 -8.87
CA PHE A 23 -11.31 1.48 -8.93
C PHE A 23 -11.80 2.27 -10.15
N PHE A 24 -11.15 3.39 -10.48
CA PHE A 24 -11.48 4.17 -11.67
C PHE A 24 -11.35 3.35 -12.94
N ASN A 25 -10.26 2.59 -13.08
CA ASN A 25 -10.02 1.73 -14.24
C ASN A 25 -11.04 0.60 -14.34
N VAL A 26 -11.35 -0.06 -13.22
CA VAL A 26 -12.37 -1.11 -13.18
C VAL A 26 -13.74 -0.54 -13.56
N TYR A 27 -14.12 0.60 -12.98
CA TYR A 27 -15.37 1.28 -13.31
C TYR A 27 -15.44 1.64 -14.80
N HIS A 28 -14.36 2.20 -15.36
CA HIS A 28 -14.31 2.57 -16.77
C HIS A 28 -14.40 1.34 -17.68
N MET A 29 -13.76 0.24 -17.31
CA MET A 29 -13.83 -1.03 -18.03
C MET A 29 -15.24 -1.63 -18.02
N VAL A 30 -15.94 -1.57 -16.88
CA VAL A 30 -17.32 -2.07 -16.74
C VAL A 30 -18.31 -1.19 -17.51
N ARG A 31 -18.15 0.14 -17.47
CA ARG A 31 -19.11 1.09 -18.07
C ARG A 31 -18.87 1.38 -19.55
N TYR A 32 -17.62 1.49 -19.98
CA TYR A 32 -17.24 1.92 -21.33
C TYR A 32 -16.46 0.86 -22.12
N GLY A 33 -16.01 -0.21 -21.46
CA GLY A 33 -15.35 -1.34 -22.13
C GLY A 33 -16.36 -2.28 -22.79
N ARG A 34 -15.91 -3.00 -23.83
CA ARG A 34 -16.62 -4.20 -24.32
C ARG A 34 -16.47 -5.31 -23.29
N ALA A 35 -17.27 -5.26 -22.23
CA ALA A 35 -17.24 -6.22 -21.14
C ALA A 35 -17.84 -7.57 -21.61
N CYS A 36 -17.00 -8.42 -22.19
CA CYS A 36 -17.32 -9.84 -22.38
C CYS A 36 -17.36 -10.54 -21.01
N LYS A 37 -18.10 -11.67 -20.91
CA LYS A 37 -18.19 -12.47 -19.67
C LYS A 37 -16.81 -12.84 -19.11
N SER A 38 -15.86 -13.18 -19.97
CA SER A 38 -14.47 -13.52 -19.57
C SER A 38 -13.74 -12.36 -18.91
N THR A 39 -13.90 -11.14 -19.44
CA THR A 39 -13.29 -9.92 -18.87
C THR A 39 -13.83 -9.62 -17.48
N ILE A 40 -15.12 -9.85 -17.22
CA ILE A 40 -15.71 -9.68 -15.89
C ILE A 40 -15.09 -10.69 -14.91
N VAL A 41 -15.03 -11.96 -15.29
CA VAL A 41 -14.46 -13.02 -14.43
C VAL A 41 -13.00 -12.75 -14.08
N ILE A 42 -12.16 -12.38 -15.06
CA ILE A 42 -10.74 -12.06 -14.84
C ILE A 42 -10.60 -10.87 -13.89
N THR A 43 -11.38 -9.81 -14.11
CA THR A 43 -11.36 -8.62 -13.23
C THR A 43 -11.82 -8.95 -11.82
N THR A 44 -12.83 -9.80 -11.65
CA THR A 44 -13.29 -10.24 -10.32
C THR A 44 -12.23 -11.05 -9.59
N VAL A 45 -11.58 -12.02 -10.25
CA VAL A 45 -10.49 -12.80 -9.64
C VAL A 45 -9.33 -11.89 -9.25
N TYR A 46 -8.94 -10.96 -10.12
CA TYR A 46 -7.92 -9.96 -9.83
C TYR A 46 -8.26 -9.14 -8.57
N LEU A 47 -9.50 -8.64 -8.46
CA LEU A 47 -9.93 -7.87 -7.29
C LEU A 47 -9.89 -8.70 -6.00
N ILE A 48 -10.27 -9.97 -6.04
CA ILE A 48 -10.19 -10.86 -4.87
C ILE A 48 -8.74 -11.02 -4.40
N VAL A 49 -7.80 -11.25 -5.33
CA VAL A 49 -6.37 -11.39 -5.00
C VAL A 49 -5.83 -10.08 -4.42
N VAL A 50 -6.15 -8.95 -5.03
CA VAL A 50 -5.72 -7.62 -4.55
C VAL A 50 -6.28 -7.33 -3.15
N LEU A 51 -7.56 -7.62 -2.89
CA LEU A 51 -8.15 -7.48 -1.57
C LEU A 51 -7.45 -8.36 -0.53
N GLY A 52 -7.14 -9.61 -0.88
CA GLY A 52 -6.38 -10.51 -0.03
C GLY A 52 -4.99 -9.98 0.32
N MET A 53 -4.26 -9.44 -0.66
CA MET A 53 -2.95 -8.80 -0.44
C MET A 53 -3.05 -7.55 0.44
N ILE A 54 -4.09 -6.73 0.27
CA ILE A 54 -4.34 -5.56 1.11
C ILE A 54 -4.61 -5.99 2.55
N SER A 55 -5.49 -6.98 2.76
CA SER A 55 -5.78 -7.51 4.10
C SER A 55 -4.53 -8.05 4.80
N LEU A 56 -3.70 -8.81 4.08
CA LEU A 56 -2.42 -9.30 4.61
C LEU A 56 -1.47 -8.15 4.97
N SER A 57 -1.40 -7.12 4.11
CA SER A 57 -0.56 -5.95 4.35
C SER A 57 -1.01 -5.19 5.60
N ILE A 58 -2.32 -5.00 5.79
CA ILE A 58 -2.89 -4.36 6.99
C ILE A 58 -2.57 -5.17 8.24
N TYR A 59 -2.68 -6.50 8.18
CA TYR A 59 -2.32 -7.38 9.29
C TYR A 59 -0.85 -7.21 9.69
N LEU A 60 0.06 -7.25 8.72
CA LEU A 60 1.49 -7.07 8.98
C LEU A 60 1.82 -5.68 9.52
N ILE A 61 1.16 -4.64 9.01
CA ILE A 61 1.27 -3.27 9.55
C ILE A 61 0.80 -3.22 11.00
N SER A 62 -0.28 -3.92 11.36
CA SER A 62 -0.82 -3.90 12.74
C SER A 62 0.11 -4.54 13.77
N LEU A 63 1.01 -5.44 13.33
CA LEU A 63 1.99 -6.10 14.19
C LEU A 63 3.27 -5.27 14.40
N ALA A 64 3.51 -4.25 13.58
CA ALA A 64 4.70 -3.43 13.68
C ALA A 64 4.59 -2.39 14.80
N ASP A 65 5.67 -2.19 15.56
CA ASP A 65 5.76 -1.15 16.58
C ASP A 65 6.14 0.20 15.95
N TRP A 66 5.10 0.98 15.68
CA TRP A 66 5.15 2.32 15.11
C TRP A 66 5.64 3.39 16.11
N SER A 67 5.79 3.07 17.40
CA SER A 67 6.37 4.02 18.37
C SER A 67 7.91 4.12 18.26
N THR A 68 8.52 3.17 17.54
CA THR A 68 9.98 3.12 17.37
C THR A 68 10.51 4.31 16.56
N SER A 69 11.63 4.85 17.02
CA SER A 69 12.29 6.02 16.42
C SER A 69 13.63 5.60 15.83
N ILE A 70 13.85 5.83 14.53
CA ILE A 70 15.13 5.52 13.90
C ILE A 70 16.01 6.78 13.92
N SER A 71 17.29 6.60 14.28
CA SER A 71 18.30 7.63 14.05
C SER A 71 18.74 7.58 12.59
N ILE A 72 18.42 8.63 11.82
CA ILE A 72 18.84 8.77 10.41
C ILE A 72 20.36 8.97 10.31
N ILE A 73 21.01 9.44 11.38
CA ILE A 73 22.46 9.60 11.47
C ILE A 73 23.01 8.45 12.31
N PRO A 74 23.91 7.60 11.78
CA PRO A 74 24.57 6.57 12.57
C PRO A 74 25.39 7.23 13.69
N ALA A 75 25.27 6.73 14.91
CA ALA A 75 25.96 7.26 16.10
C ALA A 75 27.50 7.11 16.06
N SER A 76 28.05 6.49 15.00
CA SER A 76 29.48 6.18 14.88
C SER A 76 30.38 7.35 14.48
N THR A 77 29.84 8.55 14.23
CA THR A 77 30.68 9.71 13.83
C THR A 77 31.30 10.47 15.01
N ASN A 78 30.93 10.17 16.26
CA ASN A 78 31.48 10.85 17.45
C ASN A 78 32.34 9.95 18.35
N GLN A 79 33.11 9.03 17.77
CA GLN A 79 34.26 8.41 18.46
C GLN A 79 35.57 9.01 17.91
N ILE A 80 35.80 10.28 18.22
CA ILE A 80 37.12 10.92 18.06
C ILE A 80 37.45 11.54 19.43
N TYR A 81 38.31 10.81 20.16
CA TYR A 81 39.03 11.16 21.40
C TYR A 81 38.23 11.71 22.59
#